data_AF-A0A2V9ZWM3-F1
#
_entry.id   AF-A0A2V9ZWM3-F1
#
_cell.length_a   1.000
_cell.length_b   1.000
_cell.length_c   1.000
_cell.angle_alpha   90.00
_cell.angle_beta   90.00
_cell.angle_gamma   90.00
#
_symmetry.space_group_name_H-M   'P 1'
#
loop_
_entity.id
_entity.type
_entity.pdbx_description
1 polymer ?
#
loop_
_entity_poly.entity_id
_entity_poly.type
_entity_poly.pdbx_seq_one_letter_code
_entity_poly.pdbx_strand_id
1 'polypeptide(L)'
;RLWVSARAASYAALLSVFLGAEVFLVYSAGQLSTTLAAPLWLLALPYFYEWLRLGRMRALLKGLAFTCVAASVHHVTLLFGAVLFALPVLWLAWIDRRADGGNATPVVLSRAAVLGILSAAGIGLVLLPYWLSILQHPIEQVPIPHASRSNFLLNGAIGMNYFIVPYGALILALPFIVFRGLAVPRLRPLLVFFWISFIFGLGGTTPIPRLLLGRAFEILTFERFTLLACLLALPIVGLLVEELVDRFRSKGAVWVGIAAAATACLAMSWMFYSPFRTLGGMNVDSAVNFLNRDGHDKFRYLTLGFGNALPKLSTYANANSVDGEYNSARLLPEMTQYGSAQFTSAKFFGRAGMESLRAMLKHANRYGLKYIFVHDPYYNPILAFAGWREIEVYDGGLIHVWSKEDAPPARRIESDAMPAPWEGLLWGILPMAASVLTILLVLLIPDRVRALELVPSSTAPAGVTVYAREAR
;
A
#
# COMPACT_ATOMS: atom_id res chain seq x y z
N ARG A 1 -3.36 24.40 -2.98
CA ARG A 1 -4.11 24.93 -1.80
C ARG A 1 -5.57 24.51 -1.93
N LEU A 2 -5.89 23.26 -1.61
CA LEU A 2 -7.27 22.75 -1.74
C LEU A 2 -8.04 22.97 -0.43
N TRP A 3 -7.51 22.44 0.66
CA TRP A 3 -8.26 22.27 1.90
C TRP A 3 -7.93 23.31 2.96
N VAL A 4 -6.65 23.64 3.11
CA VAL A 4 -6.08 24.43 4.22
C VAL A 4 -4.96 25.34 3.74
N SER A 5 -4.61 26.35 4.56
CA SER A 5 -3.58 27.36 4.29
C SER A 5 -2.25 26.72 3.86
N ALA A 6 -1.40 27.50 3.18
CA ALA A 6 -0.09 26.98 2.76
C ALA A 6 0.77 26.52 3.95
N ARG A 7 0.66 27.22 5.08
CA ARG A 7 1.36 26.89 6.32
C ARG A 7 0.84 25.61 6.94
N ALA A 8 -0.48 25.47 7.11
CA ALA A 8 -1.10 24.24 7.60
C ALA A 8 -0.80 23.03 6.69
N ALA A 9 -0.86 23.20 5.36
CA ALA A 9 -0.47 22.16 4.42
C ALA A 9 1.02 21.79 4.50
N SER A 10 1.90 22.74 4.80
CA SER A 10 3.33 22.47 5.00
C SER A 10 3.56 21.63 6.27
N TYR A 11 2.86 21.92 7.37
CA TYR A 11 2.90 21.06 8.55
C TYR A 11 2.35 19.67 8.27
N ALA A 12 1.22 19.56 7.56
CA ALA A 12 0.65 18.29 7.15
C ALA A 12 1.63 17.45 6.32
N ALA A 13 2.35 18.08 5.38
CA ALA A 13 3.38 17.42 4.57
C ALA A 13 4.60 16.97 5.40
N LEU A 14 5.03 17.74 6.40
CA LEU A 14 6.10 17.30 7.30
C LEU A 14 5.65 16.12 8.18
N LEU A 15 4.45 16.18 8.74
CA LEU A 15 3.91 15.12 9.59
C LEU A 15 3.66 13.81 8.83
N SER A 16 3.42 13.85 7.52
CA SER A 16 3.16 12.65 6.73
C SER A 16 4.30 11.63 6.80
N VAL A 17 5.54 12.11 6.92
CA VAL A 17 6.74 11.28 7.03
C VAL A 17 6.81 10.52 8.36
N PHE A 18 6.18 11.06 9.40
CA PHE A 18 6.16 10.50 10.76
C PHE A 18 4.91 9.68 11.07
N LEU A 19 4.03 9.46 10.10
CA LEU A 19 2.85 8.62 10.30
C LEU A 19 3.28 7.20 10.66
N GLY A 20 2.74 6.66 11.75
CA GLY A 20 3.01 5.29 12.15
C GLY A 20 2.60 4.28 11.06
N ALA A 21 1.53 4.56 10.34
CA ALA A 21 1.06 3.75 9.21
C ALA A 21 2.07 3.75 8.05
N GLU A 22 2.69 4.89 7.75
CA GLU A 22 3.73 4.99 6.72
C GLU A 22 4.97 4.19 7.13
N VAL A 23 5.45 4.41 8.35
CA VAL A 23 6.58 3.67 8.92
C VAL A 23 6.31 2.17 8.90
N PHE A 24 5.13 1.73 9.36
CA PHE A 24 4.70 0.34 9.31
C PHE A 24 4.75 -0.25 7.89
N LEU A 25 4.19 0.47 6.91
CA LEU A 25 4.13 -0.02 5.54
C LEU A 25 5.51 -0.12 4.87
N VAL A 26 6.39 0.86 5.11
CA VAL A 26 7.74 0.87 4.54
C VAL A 26 8.62 -0.21 5.17
N TYR A 27 8.71 -0.26 6.50
CA TYR A 27 9.75 -1.02 7.19
C TYR A 27 9.28 -2.39 7.70
N SER A 28 7.98 -2.58 7.93
CA SER A 28 7.43 -3.88 8.38
C SER A 28 6.77 -4.64 7.23
N ALA A 29 5.79 -4.02 6.57
CA ALA A 29 5.01 -4.68 5.53
C ALA A 29 5.69 -4.71 4.15
N GLY A 30 6.76 -3.94 3.93
CA GLY A 30 7.50 -3.89 2.67
C GLY A 30 6.69 -3.37 1.48
N GLN A 31 5.62 -2.60 1.71
CA GLN A 31 4.70 -2.12 0.67
C GLN A 31 5.20 -0.84 -0.02
N LEU A 32 6.43 -0.89 -0.57
CA LEU A 32 7.06 0.25 -1.25
C LEU A 32 6.24 0.76 -2.44
N SER A 33 5.56 -0.15 -3.15
CA SER A 33 4.66 0.22 -4.24
C SER A 33 3.47 1.05 -3.76
N THR A 34 2.90 0.74 -2.59
CA THR A 34 1.84 1.55 -1.96
C THR A 34 2.35 2.94 -1.60
N THR A 35 3.50 3.02 -0.94
CA THR A 35 4.06 4.29 -0.42
C THR A 35 4.64 5.17 -1.53
N LEU A 36 4.97 4.62 -2.70
CA LEU A 36 5.30 5.40 -3.90
C LEU A 36 4.05 5.82 -4.70
N ALA A 37 3.06 4.94 -4.86
CA ALA A 37 1.85 5.25 -5.63
C ALA A 37 0.96 6.29 -4.94
N ALA A 38 0.85 6.26 -3.61
CA ALA A 38 -0.02 7.18 -2.88
C ALA A 38 0.37 8.66 -3.05
N PRO A 39 1.64 9.09 -2.88
CA PRO A 39 2.07 10.46 -3.18
C PRO A 39 1.83 10.88 -4.64
N LEU A 40 2.12 10.00 -5.60
CA LEU A 40 1.86 10.28 -7.03
C LEU A 40 0.37 10.53 -7.29
N TRP A 41 -0.49 9.75 -6.64
CA TRP A 41 -1.92 9.97 -6.69
C TRP A 41 -2.35 11.29 -6.02
N LEU A 42 -1.79 11.61 -4.84
CA LEU A 42 -2.05 12.88 -4.16
C LEU A 42 -1.63 14.10 -5.02
N LEU A 43 -0.56 13.97 -5.81
CA LEU A 43 -0.12 14.99 -6.77
C LEU A 43 -1.10 15.19 -7.94
N ALA A 44 -1.94 14.20 -8.28
CA ALA A 44 -2.98 14.35 -9.29
C ALA A 44 -4.15 15.23 -8.81
N LEU A 45 -4.44 15.24 -7.50
CA LEU A 45 -5.64 15.86 -6.93
C LEU A 45 -5.79 17.36 -7.18
N PRO A 46 -4.73 18.20 -7.08
CA PRO A 46 -4.83 19.62 -7.43
C PRO A 46 -5.21 19.84 -8.90
N TYR A 47 -4.71 18.99 -9.81
CA TYR A 47 -5.04 19.06 -11.22
C TYR A 47 -6.48 18.61 -11.50
N PHE A 48 -6.97 17.61 -10.76
CA PHE A 48 -8.37 17.22 -10.81
C PHE A 48 -9.27 18.37 -10.37
N TYR A 49 -8.95 19.01 -9.25
CA TYR A 49 -9.69 20.18 -8.77
C TYR A 49 -9.71 21.31 -9.81
N GLU A 50 -8.56 21.64 -10.40
CA GLU A 50 -8.44 22.70 -11.41
C GLU A 50 -9.25 22.36 -12.68
N TRP A 51 -9.24 21.10 -13.11
CA TRP A 51 -10.09 20.61 -14.20
C TRP A 51 -11.57 20.73 -13.86
N LEU A 52 -12.00 20.18 -12.73
CA LEU A 52 -13.41 20.12 -12.32
C LEU A 52 -13.99 21.55 -12.15
N ARG A 53 -13.28 22.43 -11.44
CA ARG A 53 -13.73 23.80 -11.18
C ARG A 53 -13.58 24.69 -12.42
N LEU A 54 -12.43 24.68 -13.09
CA LEU A 54 -12.06 25.68 -14.12
C LEU A 54 -12.07 25.15 -15.56
N GLY A 55 -11.95 23.84 -15.78
CA GLY A 55 -11.98 23.24 -17.13
C GLY A 55 -10.69 23.41 -17.92
N ARG A 56 -9.55 23.53 -17.24
CA ARG A 56 -8.27 23.78 -17.89
C ARG A 56 -7.66 22.48 -18.44
N MET A 57 -7.49 22.38 -19.75
CA MET A 57 -7.00 21.16 -20.42
C MET A 57 -5.64 20.70 -19.90
N ARG A 58 -4.70 21.62 -19.64
CA ARG A 58 -3.41 21.28 -19.03
C ARG A 58 -3.53 20.51 -17.71
N ALA A 59 -4.54 20.85 -16.89
CA ALA A 59 -4.79 20.19 -15.62
C ALA A 59 -5.37 18.80 -15.85
N LEU A 60 -6.27 18.65 -16.82
CA LEU A 60 -6.74 17.33 -17.24
C LEU A 60 -5.56 16.45 -17.69
N LEU A 61 -4.70 16.94 -18.59
CA LEU A 61 -3.55 16.17 -19.10
C LEU A 61 -2.59 15.75 -17.98
N LYS A 62 -2.18 16.69 -17.12
CA LYS A 62 -1.30 16.38 -15.98
C LYS A 62 -1.95 15.41 -14.99
N GLY A 63 -3.22 15.64 -14.65
CA GLY A 63 -3.99 14.76 -13.78
C GLY A 63 -4.03 13.33 -14.32
N LEU A 64 -4.37 13.16 -15.60
CA LEU A 64 -4.39 11.85 -16.27
C LEU A 64 -3.02 11.17 -16.31
N ALA A 65 -1.96 11.94 -16.56
CA ALA A 65 -0.60 11.42 -16.57
C ALA A 65 -0.20 10.88 -15.20
N PHE A 66 -0.41 11.66 -14.12
CA PHE A 66 -0.17 11.20 -12.74
C PHE A 66 -1.03 9.97 -12.38
N THR A 67 -2.29 9.91 -12.82
CA THR A 67 -3.15 8.72 -12.64
C THR A 67 -2.52 7.49 -13.27
N CYS A 68 -2.02 7.60 -14.51
CA CYS A 68 -1.39 6.48 -15.21
C CYS A 68 -0.11 6.02 -14.52
N VAL A 69 0.73 6.94 -14.03
CA VAL A 69 1.92 6.58 -13.26
C VAL A 69 1.56 5.90 -11.95
N ALA A 70 0.61 6.46 -11.18
CA ALA A 70 0.15 5.84 -9.93
C ALA A 70 -0.43 4.43 -10.17
N ALA A 71 -1.18 4.23 -11.26
CA ALA A 71 -1.70 2.93 -11.67
C ALA A 71 -0.57 1.93 -11.97
N SER A 72 0.45 2.39 -12.68
CA SER A 72 1.62 1.58 -13.06
C SER A 72 2.43 1.13 -11.86
N VAL A 73 2.59 2.01 -10.87
CA VAL A 73 3.34 1.71 -9.65
C VAL A 73 2.57 0.74 -8.77
N HIS A 74 1.27 1.01 -8.54
CA HIS A 74 0.42 0.12 -7.76
C HIS A 74 -1.07 0.34 -8.02
N HIS A 75 -1.63 -0.46 -8.91
CA HIS A 75 -3.02 -0.40 -9.33
C HIS A 75 -4.01 -0.64 -8.18
N VAL A 76 -3.70 -1.51 -7.21
CA VAL A 76 -4.59 -1.78 -6.08
C VAL A 76 -4.73 -0.54 -5.19
N THR A 77 -3.63 0.13 -4.86
CA THR A 77 -3.68 1.38 -4.09
C THR A 77 -4.45 2.45 -4.84
N LEU A 78 -4.29 2.52 -6.17
CA LEU A 78 -5.09 3.44 -6.97
C LEU A 78 -6.59 3.05 -6.96
N LEU A 79 -6.98 1.81 -7.19
CA LEU A 79 -8.40 1.42 -7.29
C LEU A 79 -9.18 1.74 -6.01
N PHE A 80 -8.61 1.42 -4.84
CA PHE A 80 -9.27 1.68 -3.56
C PHE A 80 -9.09 3.11 -3.07
N GLY A 81 -7.90 3.70 -3.27
CA GLY A 81 -7.60 5.07 -2.85
C GLY A 81 -8.19 6.15 -3.76
N ALA A 82 -8.31 5.88 -5.07
CA ALA A 82 -8.68 6.91 -6.04
C ALA A 82 -10.02 7.53 -5.74
N VAL A 83 -11.03 6.69 -5.50
CA VAL A 83 -12.39 7.15 -5.20
C VAL A 83 -12.41 7.93 -3.89
N LEU A 84 -11.71 7.46 -2.86
CA LEU A 84 -11.69 8.08 -1.52
C LEU A 84 -11.02 9.46 -1.49
N PHE A 85 -10.14 9.77 -2.44
CA PHE A 85 -9.51 11.08 -2.55
C PHE A 85 -10.11 11.96 -3.66
N ALA A 86 -10.53 11.39 -4.79
CA ALA A 86 -11.12 12.14 -5.90
C ALA A 86 -12.52 12.66 -5.57
N LEU A 87 -13.35 11.88 -4.86
CA LEU A 87 -14.70 12.32 -4.50
C LEU A 87 -14.73 13.52 -3.54
N PRO A 88 -13.90 13.60 -2.49
CA PRO A 88 -13.74 14.85 -1.72
C PRO A 88 -13.41 16.04 -2.62
N VAL A 89 -12.46 15.87 -3.55
CA VAL A 89 -12.03 16.94 -4.46
C VAL A 89 -13.16 17.38 -5.39
N LEU A 90 -13.95 16.43 -5.90
CA LEU A 90 -15.15 16.69 -6.69
C LEU A 90 -16.18 17.48 -5.88
N TRP A 91 -16.44 17.07 -4.64
CA TRP A 91 -17.35 17.77 -3.75
C TRP A 91 -16.85 19.20 -3.48
N LEU A 92 -15.55 19.37 -3.21
CA LEU A 92 -14.94 20.67 -3.00
C LEU A 92 -15.08 21.58 -4.24
N ALA A 93 -14.79 21.05 -5.44
CA ALA A 93 -14.94 21.79 -6.69
C ALA A 93 -16.39 22.20 -6.94
N TRP A 94 -17.36 21.35 -6.56
CA TRP A 94 -18.78 21.65 -6.62
C TRP A 94 -19.18 22.79 -5.66
N ILE A 95 -18.73 22.74 -4.39
CA ILE A 95 -18.97 23.81 -3.41
C ILE A 95 -18.43 25.15 -3.93
N ASP A 96 -17.17 25.16 -4.36
CA ASP A 96 -16.49 26.38 -4.78
C ASP A 96 -17.10 26.96 -6.06
N ARG A 97 -17.47 26.12 -7.03
CA ARG A 97 -18.12 26.60 -8.26
C ARG A 97 -19.53 27.13 -8.00
N ARG A 98 -20.25 26.56 -7.04
CA ARG A 98 -21.57 27.06 -6.63
C ARG A 98 -21.45 28.43 -5.99
N ALA A 99 -20.39 28.67 -5.21
CA ALA A 99 -20.09 29.99 -4.65
C ALA A 99 -19.70 31.02 -5.74
N ASP A 100 -19.10 30.58 -6.85
CA ASP A 100 -18.78 31.42 -8.01
C ASP A 100 -20.03 31.88 -8.82
N GLY A 101 -21.26 31.51 -8.42
CA GLY A 101 -22.51 32.03 -8.99
C GLY A 101 -22.97 31.42 -10.31
N GLY A 102 -22.39 30.29 -10.75
CA GLY A 102 -22.75 29.62 -12.00
C GLY A 102 -23.50 28.28 -11.83
N ASN A 103 -23.93 27.69 -12.95
CA ASN A 103 -24.48 26.32 -13.01
C ASN A 103 -23.39 25.28 -12.62
N ALA A 104 -23.23 25.05 -11.31
CA ALA A 104 -22.16 24.24 -10.76
C ALA A 104 -22.35 22.74 -11.02
N THR A 105 -23.53 22.20 -10.73
CA THR A 105 -23.82 20.78 -10.80
C THR A 105 -23.58 20.17 -12.19
N PRO A 106 -24.23 20.61 -13.28
CA PRO A 106 -24.07 19.96 -14.58
C PRO A 106 -22.64 20.10 -15.14
N VAL A 107 -21.96 21.20 -14.85
CA VAL A 107 -20.59 21.43 -15.33
C VAL A 107 -19.57 20.58 -14.58
N VAL A 108 -19.66 20.48 -13.25
CA VAL A 108 -18.72 19.65 -12.48
C VAL A 108 -18.95 18.18 -12.78
N LEU A 109 -20.22 17.73 -12.89
CA LEU A 109 -20.53 16.34 -13.20
C LEU A 109 -20.08 15.94 -14.62
N SER A 110 -20.32 16.77 -15.63
CA SER A 110 -19.83 16.47 -17.00
C SER A 110 -18.31 16.40 -17.07
N ARG A 111 -17.60 17.31 -16.38
CA ARG A 111 -16.12 17.27 -16.29
C ARG A 111 -15.61 16.08 -15.50
N ALA A 112 -16.32 15.67 -14.44
CA ALA A 112 -16.01 14.48 -13.68
C ALA A 112 -16.20 13.22 -14.53
N ALA A 113 -17.25 13.16 -15.36
CA ALA A 113 -17.46 12.06 -16.30
C ALA A 113 -16.32 11.98 -17.32
N VAL A 114 -15.93 13.10 -17.94
CA VAL A 114 -14.78 13.14 -18.87
C VAL A 114 -13.49 12.68 -18.17
N LEU A 115 -13.20 13.21 -16.98
CA LEU A 115 -12.01 12.83 -16.22
C LEU A 115 -12.03 11.33 -15.86
N GLY A 116 -13.17 10.82 -15.40
CA GLY A 116 -13.34 9.42 -15.01
C GLY A 116 -13.18 8.46 -16.19
N ILE A 117 -13.81 8.76 -17.33
CA ILE A 117 -13.69 7.96 -18.55
C ILE A 117 -12.25 7.92 -19.05
N LEU A 118 -11.60 9.08 -19.15
CA LEU A 118 -10.21 9.16 -19.62
C LEU A 118 -9.23 8.50 -18.63
N SER A 119 -9.48 8.63 -17.33
CA SER A 119 -8.69 7.94 -16.31
C SER A 119 -8.84 6.42 -16.43
N ALA A 120 -10.07 5.93 -16.57
CA ALA A 120 -10.34 4.50 -16.75
C ALA A 120 -9.70 3.97 -18.04
N ALA A 121 -9.77 4.72 -19.15
CA ALA A 121 -9.11 4.36 -20.40
C ALA A 121 -7.58 4.31 -20.25
N GLY A 122 -6.97 5.30 -19.59
CA GLY A 122 -5.52 5.33 -19.33
C GLY A 122 -5.06 4.17 -18.45
N ILE A 123 -5.78 3.88 -17.35
CA ILE A 123 -5.52 2.73 -16.48
C ILE A 123 -5.67 1.42 -17.25
N GLY A 124 -6.74 1.29 -18.05
CA GLY A 124 -7.00 0.12 -18.89
C GLY A 124 -5.87 -0.14 -19.89
N LEU A 125 -5.36 0.91 -20.52
CA LEU A 125 -4.27 0.82 -21.50
C LEU A 125 -2.94 0.43 -20.84
N VAL A 126 -2.55 1.14 -19.79
CA VAL A 126 -1.23 0.98 -19.15
C VAL A 126 -1.11 -0.39 -18.45
N LEU A 127 -2.23 -0.91 -17.94
CA LEU A 127 -2.30 -2.21 -17.29
C LEU A 127 -2.87 -3.30 -18.22
N LEU A 128 -2.96 -3.06 -19.53
CA LEU A 128 -3.58 -3.99 -20.47
C LEU A 128 -3.04 -5.43 -20.35
N PRO A 129 -1.71 -5.68 -20.31
CA PRO A 129 -1.18 -7.04 -20.13
C PRO A 129 -1.68 -7.71 -18.84
N TYR A 130 -1.77 -6.96 -17.75
CA TYR A 130 -2.25 -7.47 -16.47
C TYR A 130 -3.75 -7.82 -16.52
N TRP A 131 -4.57 -6.98 -17.15
CA TRP A 131 -5.99 -7.27 -17.30
C TRP A 131 -6.23 -8.53 -18.13
N LEU A 132 -5.52 -8.68 -19.24
CA LEU A 132 -5.61 -9.88 -20.07
C LEU A 132 -5.17 -11.12 -19.30
N SER A 133 -4.06 -11.04 -18.58
CA SER A 133 -3.56 -12.13 -17.73
C SER A 133 -4.60 -12.59 -16.71
N ILE A 134 -5.27 -11.68 -15.99
CA ILE A 134 -6.30 -12.05 -14.99
C ILE A 134 -7.60 -12.54 -15.64
N LEU A 135 -7.98 -12.01 -16.80
CA LEU A 135 -9.17 -12.47 -17.51
C LEU A 135 -9.00 -13.89 -18.05
N GLN A 136 -7.80 -14.23 -18.52
CA GLN A 136 -7.47 -15.56 -19.04
C GLN A 136 -7.14 -16.54 -17.93
N HIS A 137 -6.44 -16.07 -16.88
CA HIS A 137 -5.96 -16.88 -15.76
C HIS A 137 -6.40 -16.23 -14.43
N PRO A 138 -7.68 -16.42 -14.02
CA PRO A 138 -8.17 -15.86 -12.78
C PRO A 138 -7.41 -16.38 -11.56
N ILE A 139 -7.41 -15.59 -10.48
CA ILE A 139 -6.79 -16.00 -9.21
C ILE A 139 -7.64 -17.10 -8.57
N GLU A 140 -7.16 -18.34 -8.60
CA GLU A 140 -7.86 -19.51 -8.05
C GLU A 140 -7.51 -19.80 -6.58
N GLN A 141 -6.49 -19.13 -6.03
CA GLN A 141 -6.04 -19.40 -4.67
C GLN A 141 -7.14 -19.10 -3.64
N VAL A 142 -7.38 -20.06 -2.75
CA VAL A 142 -8.28 -19.89 -1.60
C VAL A 142 -7.80 -18.71 -0.72
N PRO A 143 -8.71 -17.85 -0.21
CA PRO A 143 -8.32 -16.68 0.58
C PRO A 143 -7.33 -17.00 1.70
N ILE A 144 -6.18 -16.34 1.67
CA ILE A 144 -5.15 -16.43 2.71
C ILE A 144 -5.61 -15.61 3.91
N PRO A 145 -5.71 -16.14 5.13
CA PRO A 145 -6.07 -15.36 6.33
C PRO A 145 -5.14 -14.17 6.58
N HIS A 146 -5.67 -13.05 7.07
CA HIS A 146 -4.90 -11.82 7.33
C HIS A 146 -5.40 -11.11 8.60
N ALA A 147 -4.47 -10.75 9.48
CA ALA A 147 -4.79 -10.22 10.81
C ALA A 147 -5.49 -8.84 10.79
N SER A 148 -5.32 -8.06 9.73
CA SER A 148 -6.06 -6.79 9.56
C SER A 148 -7.59 -6.99 9.46
N ARG A 149 -8.07 -8.21 9.24
CA ARG A 149 -9.51 -8.56 9.19
C ARG A 149 -10.05 -9.01 10.54
N SER A 150 -9.19 -9.23 11.52
CA SER A 150 -9.59 -9.68 12.85
C SER A 150 -10.25 -8.55 13.64
N ASN A 151 -10.87 -8.89 14.77
CA ASN A 151 -11.35 -7.91 15.74
C ASN A 151 -10.19 -7.47 16.64
N PHE A 152 -9.83 -6.19 16.56
CA PHE A 152 -8.66 -5.61 17.24
C PHE A 152 -8.84 -5.52 18.76
N LEU A 153 -10.08 -5.54 19.25
CA LEU A 153 -10.38 -5.50 20.68
C LEU A 153 -10.18 -6.85 21.37
N LEU A 154 -10.25 -7.95 20.61
CA LEU A 154 -10.13 -9.31 21.16
C LEU A 154 -8.67 -9.76 21.29
N ASN A 155 -7.73 -9.08 20.64
CA ASN A 155 -6.32 -9.42 20.68
C ASN A 155 -5.48 -8.14 20.74
N GLY A 156 -4.88 -7.87 21.90
CA GLY A 156 -4.09 -6.67 22.14
C GLY A 156 -2.89 -6.51 21.20
N ALA A 157 -2.25 -7.60 20.77
CA ALA A 157 -1.14 -7.53 19.82
C ALA A 157 -1.60 -7.11 18.42
N ILE A 158 -2.77 -7.61 17.98
CA ILE A 158 -3.38 -7.19 16.72
C ILE A 158 -3.83 -5.73 16.81
N GLY A 159 -4.49 -5.32 17.90
CA GLY A 159 -4.90 -3.93 18.12
C GLY A 159 -3.71 -2.97 18.19
N MET A 160 -2.60 -3.38 18.82
CA MET A 160 -1.37 -2.61 18.81
C MET A 160 -0.83 -2.44 17.38
N ASN A 161 -0.76 -3.54 16.61
CA ASN A 161 -0.18 -3.56 15.28
C ASN A 161 -0.99 -2.82 14.21
N TYR A 162 -2.33 -2.91 14.25
CA TYR A 162 -3.21 -2.38 13.20
C TYR A 162 -3.97 -1.10 13.59
N PHE A 163 -3.93 -0.69 14.86
CA PHE A 163 -4.57 0.55 15.32
C PHE A 163 -3.60 1.48 16.06
N ILE A 164 -3.08 1.08 17.22
CA ILE A 164 -2.28 2.01 18.06
C ILE A 164 -1.02 2.47 17.37
N VAL A 165 -0.20 1.54 16.85
CA VAL A 165 1.06 1.86 16.18
C VAL A 165 0.83 2.65 14.90
N PRO A 166 -0.09 2.26 13.99
CA PRO A 166 -0.32 3.02 12.75
C PRO A 166 -0.83 4.45 12.97
N TYR A 167 -1.75 4.67 13.90
CA TYR A 167 -2.28 6.02 14.16
C TYR A 167 -1.36 6.86 15.06
N GLY A 168 -0.71 6.24 16.06
CA GLY A 168 0.19 6.94 16.99
C GLY A 168 -0.44 8.19 17.60
N ALA A 169 0.26 9.33 17.52
CA ALA A 169 -0.23 10.60 18.03
C ALA A 169 -1.50 11.13 17.34
N LEU A 170 -1.86 10.65 16.14
CA LEU A 170 -3.13 11.03 15.51
C LEU A 170 -4.36 10.63 16.35
N ILE A 171 -4.24 9.60 17.20
CA ILE A 171 -5.31 9.21 18.13
C ILE A 171 -5.70 10.39 19.02
N LEU A 172 -4.72 11.16 19.49
CA LEU A 172 -4.94 12.35 20.32
C LEU A 172 -5.60 13.50 19.54
N ALA A 173 -5.41 13.52 18.22
CA ALA A 173 -5.99 14.53 17.34
C ALA A 173 -7.42 14.19 16.88
N LEU A 174 -7.92 12.98 17.11
CA LEU A 174 -9.26 12.54 16.67
C LEU A 174 -10.38 13.51 17.08
N PRO A 175 -10.47 13.99 18.34
CA PRO A 175 -11.50 14.95 18.71
C PRO A 175 -11.42 16.23 17.87
N PHE A 176 -10.21 16.76 17.65
CA PHE A 176 -10.02 17.96 16.83
C PHE A 176 -10.40 17.72 15.37
N ILE A 177 -10.03 16.58 14.79
CA ILE A 177 -10.38 16.19 13.42
C ILE A 177 -11.90 16.25 13.23
N VAL A 178 -12.66 15.69 14.17
CA VAL A 178 -14.12 15.67 14.13
C VAL A 178 -14.70 17.07 14.30
N PHE A 179 -14.34 17.78 15.37
CA PHE A 179 -14.93 19.10 15.66
C PHE A 179 -14.60 20.11 14.57
N ARG A 180 -13.33 20.20 14.15
CA ARG A 180 -12.89 21.15 13.13
C ARG A 180 -13.44 20.79 11.75
N GLY A 181 -13.47 19.49 11.42
CA GLY A 181 -14.02 18.99 10.16
C GLY A 181 -15.53 19.26 10.01
N LEU A 182 -16.30 19.20 11.10
CA LEU A 182 -17.73 19.54 11.10
C LEU A 182 -17.97 21.05 11.04
N ALA A 183 -17.20 21.80 11.84
CA ALA A 183 -17.36 23.25 12.00
C ALA A 183 -17.04 24.04 10.73
N VAL A 184 -16.07 23.58 9.92
CA VAL A 184 -15.65 24.27 8.69
C VAL A 184 -16.27 23.58 7.47
N PRO A 185 -17.24 24.19 6.76
CA PRO A 185 -17.93 23.54 5.64
C PRO A 185 -17.00 23.00 4.55
N ARG A 186 -15.88 23.70 4.28
CA ARG A 186 -14.86 23.29 3.31
C ARG A 186 -14.17 21.98 3.67
N LEU A 187 -14.09 21.62 4.96
CA LEU A 187 -13.40 20.41 5.45
C LEU A 187 -14.34 19.20 5.58
N ARG A 188 -15.66 19.39 5.50
CA ARG A 188 -16.65 18.30 5.59
C ARG A 188 -16.41 17.17 4.59
N PRO A 189 -16.04 17.44 3.31
CA PRO A 189 -15.70 16.35 2.39
C PRO A 189 -14.53 15.51 2.90
N LEU A 190 -13.45 16.12 3.38
CA LEU A 190 -12.34 15.35 3.97
C LEU A 190 -12.79 14.54 5.19
N LEU A 191 -13.58 15.13 6.09
CA LEU A 191 -14.04 14.45 7.30
C LEU A 191 -14.90 13.23 6.99
N VAL A 192 -15.84 13.32 6.03
CA VAL A 192 -16.70 12.19 5.66
C VAL A 192 -15.87 11.02 5.12
N PHE A 193 -14.94 11.31 4.21
CA PHE A 193 -14.11 10.27 3.60
C PHE A 193 -13.01 9.76 4.54
N PHE A 194 -12.54 10.59 5.47
CA PHE A 194 -11.74 10.16 6.62
C PHE A 194 -12.52 9.11 7.43
N TRP A 195 -13.77 9.37 7.81
CA TRP A 195 -14.56 8.43 8.60
C TRP A 195 -14.82 7.11 7.88
N ILE A 196 -15.12 7.16 6.58
CA ILE A 196 -15.26 5.95 5.75
C ILE A 196 -13.97 5.14 5.79
N SER A 197 -12.83 5.78 5.53
CA SER A 197 -11.52 5.13 5.54
C SER A 197 -11.14 4.60 6.92
N PHE A 198 -11.47 5.36 7.98
CA PHE A 198 -11.21 4.99 9.36
C PHE A 198 -12.01 3.74 9.76
N ILE A 199 -13.32 3.70 9.46
CA ILE A 199 -14.19 2.54 9.72
C ILE A 199 -13.70 1.31 8.95
N PHE A 200 -13.31 1.48 7.69
CA PHE A 200 -12.74 0.38 6.91
C PHE A 200 -11.41 -0.08 7.50
N GLY A 201 -10.52 0.84 7.90
CA GLY A 201 -9.24 0.52 8.55
C GLY A 201 -9.37 -0.26 9.86
N LEU A 202 -10.54 -0.23 10.52
CA LEU A 202 -10.83 -1.05 11.70
C LEU A 202 -11.11 -2.53 11.36
N GLY A 203 -11.17 -2.90 10.07
CA GLY A 203 -11.34 -4.28 9.63
C GLY A 203 -12.55 -4.96 10.24
N GLY A 204 -12.37 -6.15 10.81
CA GLY A 204 -13.43 -6.92 11.47
C GLY A 204 -13.78 -6.46 12.88
N THR A 205 -13.19 -5.37 13.36
CA THR A 205 -13.58 -4.74 14.65
C THR A 205 -14.97 -4.11 14.54
N THR A 206 -15.37 -3.67 13.34
CA THR A 206 -16.74 -3.21 13.05
C THR A 206 -17.39 -4.15 12.02
N PRO A 207 -18.72 -4.32 12.03
CA PRO A 207 -19.38 -5.19 11.06
C PRO A 207 -19.49 -4.57 9.66
N ILE A 208 -19.28 -3.25 9.54
CA ILE A 208 -19.55 -2.47 8.31
C ILE A 208 -18.69 -2.93 7.12
N PRO A 209 -17.35 -3.10 7.23
CA PRO A 209 -16.54 -3.47 6.08
C PRO A 209 -16.92 -4.84 5.54
N ARG A 210 -17.22 -5.80 6.43
CA ARG A 210 -17.66 -7.15 6.03
C ARG A 210 -19.02 -7.13 5.36
N LEU A 211 -19.97 -6.36 5.87
CA LEU A 211 -21.31 -6.25 5.31
C LEU A 211 -21.31 -5.63 3.91
N LEU A 212 -20.52 -4.58 3.69
CA LEU A 212 -20.47 -3.86 2.41
C LEU A 212 -19.61 -4.56 1.35
N LEU A 213 -18.50 -5.19 1.74
CA LEU A 213 -17.56 -5.80 0.80
C LEU A 213 -17.89 -7.27 0.49
N GLY A 214 -18.65 -7.96 1.34
CA GLY A 214 -18.99 -9.38 1.16
C GLY A 214 -17.73 -10.22 0.97
N ARG A 215 -17.62 -10.93 -0.16
CA ARG A 215 -16.45 -11.78 -0.48
C ARG A 215 -15.14 -10.99 -0.60
N ALA A 216 -15.18 -9.72 -1.02
CA ALA A 216 -13.97 -8.90 -1.12
C ALA A 216 -13.34 -8.63 0.26
N PHE A 217 -14.11 -8.70 1.34
CA PHE A 217 -13.58 -8.64 2.71
C PHE A 217 -12.53 -9.72 2.96
N GLU A 218 -12.70 -10.92 2.38
CA GLU A 218 -11.79 -12.03 2.61
C GLU A 218 -10.49 -11.96 1.80
N ILE A 219 -10.40 -11.02 0.86
CA ILE A 219 -9.26 -10.87 -0.05
C ILE A 219 -8.47 -9.60 0.26
N LEU A 220 -9.15 -8.55 0.74
CA LEU A 220 -8.53 -7.24 0.97
C LEU A 220 -7.74 -7.18 2.28
N THR A 221 -6.66 -6.40 2.23
CA THR A 221 -5.87 -6.03 3.40
C THR A 221 -6.24 -4.62 3.84
N PHE A 222 -6.52 -4.46 5.13
CA PHE A 222 -7.23 -3.28 5.65
C PHE A 222 -6.30 -2.18 6.17
N GLU A 223 -5.01 -2.46 6.34
CA GLU A 223 -3.99 -1.48 6.67
C GLU A 223 -3.87 -0.37 5.62
N ARG A 224 -4.26 -0.65 4.37
CA ARG A 224 -4.37 0.34 3.30
C ARG A 224 -5.34 1.44 3.69
N PHE A 225 -6.53 1.09 4.17
CA PHE A 225 -7.52 2.08 4.62
C PHE A 225 -7.06 2.87 5.84
N THR A 226 -6.27 2.27 6.72
CA THR A 226 -5.61 2.97 7.83
C THR A 226 -4.66 4.06 7.32
N LEU A 227 -3.84 3.78 6.29
CA LEU A 227 -3.02 4.80 5.63
C LEU A 227 -3.89 5.90 5.01
N LEU A 228 -4.93 5.54 4.25
CA LEU A 228 -5.81 6.52 3.61
C LEU A 228 -6.49 7.43 4.65
N ALA A 229 -6.95 6.87 5.77
CA ALA A 229 -7.51 7.63 6.87
C ALA A 229 -6.50 8.63 7.45
N CYS A 230 -5.27 8.19 7.72
CA CYS A 230 -4.21 9.09 8.19
C CYS A 230 -3.97 10.24 7.20
N LEU A 231 -3.82 9.93 5.91
CA LEU A 231 -3.58 10.92 4.85
C LEU A 231 -4.75 11.90 4.66
N LEU A 232 -6.00 11.44 4.77
CA LEU A 232 -7.20 12.30 4.70
C LEU A 232 -7.34 13.22 5.92
N ALA A 233 -6.87 12.78 7.09
CA ALA A 233 -6.86 13.59 8.31
C ALA A 233 -5.78 14.69 8.30
N LEU A 234 -4.63 14.43 7.66
CA LEU A 234 -3.45 15.30 7.71
C LEU A 234 -3.72 16.78 7.43
N PRO A 235 -4.52 17.21 6.43
CA PRO A 235 -4.82 18.62 6.23
C PRO A 235 -5.48 19.28 7.46
N ILE A 236 -6.40 18.57 8.12
CA ILE A 236 -7.08 19.06 9.33
C ILE A 236 -6.10 19.10 10.50
N VAL A 237 -5.24 18.09 10.63
CA VAL A 237 -4.17 18.06 11.65
C VAL A 237 -3.15 19.19 11.42
N GLY A 238 -2.89 19.57 10.17
CA GLY A 238 -2.06 20.72 9.83
C GLY A 238 -2.62 22.03 10.42
N LEU A 239 -3.94 22.20 10.47
CA LEU A 239 -4.57 23.33 11.15
C LEU A 239 -4.40 23.26 12.67
N LEU A 240 -4.50 22.07 13.27
CA LEU A 240 -4.23 21.88 14.70
C LEU A 240 -2.80 22.33 15.04
N VAL A 241 -1.82 21.91 14.23
CA VAL A 241 -0.43 22.32 14.45
C VAL A 241 -0.24 23.81 14.26
N GLU A 242 -0.88 24.41 13.26
CA GLU A 242 -0.88 25.87 13.08
C GLU A 242 -1.40 26.58 14.34
N GLU A 243 -2.53 26.15 14.90
CA GLU A 243 -3.12 26.71 16.12
C GLU A 243 -2.24 26.49 17.37
N LEU A 244 -1.64 25.31 17.52
CA LEU A 244 -0.74 25.01 18.63
C LEU A 244 0.54 25.84 18.57
N VAL A 245 1.12 26.01 17.39
CA VAL A 245 2.31 26.85 17.19
C VAL A 245 1.97 28.33 17.37
N ASP A 246 0.81 28.79 16.94
CA ASP A 246 0.42 30.18 17.15
C ASP A 246 0.16 30.48 18.63
N ARG A 247 -0.50 29.57 19.35
CA ARG A 247 -0.84 29.72 20.77
C ARG A 247 0.36 29.54 21.71
N PHE A 248 1.20 28.53 21.46
CA PHE A 248 2.29 28.13 22.37
C PHE A 248 3.68 28.42 21.79
N ARG A 249 3.77 29.04 20.61
CA ARG A 249 5.02 29.43 19.94
C ARG A 249 5.97 28.25 19.78
N SER A 250 7.25 28.44 20.09
CA SER A 250 8.30 27.41 20.00
C SER A 250 7.96 26.16 20.83
N LYS A 251 7.32 26.31 22.00
CA LYS A 251 6.90 25.16 22.82
C LYS A 251 5.88 24.30 22.10
N GLY A 252 4.93 24.91 21.37
CA GLY A 252 3.96 24.18 20.55
C GLY A 252 4.64 23.36 19.46
N ALA A 253 5.59 23.97 18.74
CA ALA A 253 6.39 23.27 17.73
C ALA A 253 7.20 22.11 18.33
N VAL A 254 7.84 22.31 19.48
CA VAL A 254 8.61 21.28 20.18
C VAL A 254 7.73 20.09 20.57
N TRP A 255 6.56 20.33 21.18
CA TRP A 255 5.67 19.24 21.58
C TRP A 255 5.08 18.47 20.40
N VAL A 256 4.74 19.17 19.31
CA VAL A 256 4.33 18.52 18.05
C VAL A 256 5.47 17.66 17.48
N GLY A 257 6.69 18.19 17.48
CA GLY A 257 7.88 17.45 17.04
C GLY A 257 8.14 16.20 17.89
N ILE A 258 8.03 16.32 19.23
CA ILE A 258 8.13 15.18 20.15
C ILE A 258 7.04 14.15 19.85
N ALA A 259 5.79 14.55 19.65
CA ALA A 259 4.69 13.63 19.35
C ALA A 259 4.89 12.90 18.01
N ALA A 260 5.38 13.60 16.98
CA ALA A 260 5.72 13.01 15.68
C ALA A 260 6.88 12.02 15.81
N ALA A 261 7.98 12.42 16.46
CA ALA A 261 9.13 11.55 16.71
C ALA A 261 8.74 10.33 17.56
N ALA A 262 7.94 10.51 18.61
CA ALA A 262 7.45 9.43 19.45
C ALA A 262 6.56 8.45 18.67
N THR A 263 5.77 8.92 17.70
CA THR A 263 4.98 8.06 16.81
C THR A 263 5.87 7.19 15.94
N ALA A 264 6.89 7.79 15.31
CA ALA A 264 7.84 7.03 14.51
C ALA A 264 8.67 6.06 15.36
N CYS A 265 9.17 6.50 16.53
CA CYS A 265 9.89 5.64 17.48
C CYS A 265 9.03 4.48 17.98
N LEU A 266 7.74 4.71 18.26
CA LEU A 266 6.79 3.67 18.64
C LEU A 266 6.66 2.64 17.51
N ALA A 267 6.47 3.09 16.27
CA ALA A 267 6.35 2.21 15.12
C ALA A 267 7.63 1.39 14.87
N MET A 268 8.80 2.02 14.94
CA MET A 268 10.09 1.32 14.82
C MET A 268 10.31 0.34 15.96
N SER A 269 10.08 0.74 17.21
CA SER A 269 10.23 -0.13 18.38
C SER A 269 9.31 -1.34 18.29
N TRP A 270 8.07 -1.13 17.87
CA TRP A 270 7.12 -2.22 17.69
C TRP A 270 7.62 -3.26 16.68
N MET A 271 8.35 -2.89 15.63
CA MET A 271 8.90 -3.87 14.68
C MET A 271 9.89 -4.85 15.32
N PHE A 272 10.61 -4.44 16.35
CA PHE A 272 11.54 -5.31 17.06
C PHE A 272 10.85 -6.19 18.09
N TYR A 273 9.88 -5.64 18.84
CA TYR A 273 9.22 -6.36 19.94
C TYR A 273 7.96 -7.12 19.53
N SER A 274 7.39 -6.81 18.37
CA SER A 274 6.14 -7.41 17.91
C SER A 274 6.29 -8.93 17.74
N PRO A 275 5.25 -9.72 18.06
CA PRO A 275 5.20 -11.12 17.66
C PRO A 275 5.16 -11.29 16.14
N PHE A 276 4.86 -10.23 15.39
CA PHE A 276 4.85 -10.19 13.92
C PHE A 276 6.17 -9.70 13.32
N ARG A 277 7.24 -9.59 14.13
CA ARG A 277 8.54 -9.12 13.64
C ARG A 277 9.02 -9.94 12.45
N THR A 278 9.53 -9.26 11.45
CA THR A 278 10.15 -9.91 10.29
C THR A 278 11.58 -10.29 10.66
N LEU A 279 12.02 -11.48 10.24
CA LEU A 279 13.42 -11.87 10.33
C LEU A 279 14.18 -11.09 9.24
N GLY A 280 14.59 -9.87 9.55
CA GLY A 280 15.45 -9.06 8.69
C GLY A 280 16.93 -9.40 8.89
N GLY A 281 17.74 -9.23 7.85
CA GLY A 281 19.21 -9.27 7.97
C GLY A 281 19.86 -10.66 7.89
N MET A 282 19.12 -11.70 7.52
CA MET A 282 19.71 -13.03 7.26
C MET A 282 20.70 -12.98 6.10
N ASN A 283 21.90 -13.53 6.30
CA ASN A 283 22.87 -13.69 5.25
C ASN A 283 22.52 -14.91 4.40
N VAL A 284 22.06 -14.68 3.16
CA VAL A 284 21.69 -15.74 2.22
C VAL A 284 22.82 -16.11 1.26
N ASP A 285 23.99 -15.48 1.35
CA ASP A 285 25.08 -15.62 0.37
C ASP A 285 25.58 -17.07 0.29
N SER A 286 25.64 -17.77 1.43
CA SER A 286 25.98 -19.20 1.46
C SER A 286 24.94 -20.07 0.74
N ALA A 287 23.65 -19.75 0.89
CA ALA A 287 22.57 -20.44 0.18
C ALA A 287 22.60 -20.14 -1.33
N VAL A 288 22.88 -18.89 -1.71
CA VAL A 288 23.09 -18.47 -3.11
C VAL A 288 24.26 -19.24 -3.72
N ASN A 289 25.41 -19.25 -3.06
CA ASN A 289 26.61 -19.93 -3.54
C ASN A 289 26.40 -21.43 -3.67
N PHE A 290 25.69 -22.05 -2.72
CA PHE A 290 25.30 -23.46 -2.82
C PHE A 290 24.43 -23.71 -4.06
N LEU A 291 23.40 -22.89 -4.30
CA LEU A 291 22.49 -23.09 -5.44
C LEU A 291 23.16 -22.83 -6.80
N ASN A 292 24.21 -22.01 -6.82
CA ASN A 292 24.92 -21.62 -8.04
C ASN A 292 26.12 -22.50 -8.38
N ARG A 293 26.48 -23.46 -7.52
CA ARG A 293 27.61 -24.38 -7.75
C ARG A 293 27.15 -25.78 -8.15
N ASP A 294 28.09 -26.56 -8.69
CA ASP A 294 27.99 -28.02 -8.86
C ASP A 294 26.74 -28.53 -9.61
N GLY A 295 26.14 -27.68 -10.45
CA GLY A 295 24.92 -28.01 -11.20
C GLY A 295 23.66 -28.12 -10.34
N HIS A 296 23.63 -27.51 -9.15
CA HIS A 296 22.46 -27.46 -8.27
C HIS A 296 21.28 -26.68 -8.87
N ASP A 297 21.55 -25.78 -9.83
CA ASP A 297 20.57 -25.05 -10.64
C ASP A 297 19.66 -25.94 -11.50
N LYS A 298 20.07 -27.20 -11.73
CA LYS A 298 19.23 -28.23 -12.36
C LYS A 298 18.08 -28.69 -11.47
N PHE A 299 18.05 -28.33 -10.20
CA PHE A 299 16.99 -28.70 -9.25
C PHE A 299 16.28 -27.45 -8.73
N ARG A 300 15.09 -27.66 -8.15
CA ARG A 300 14.37 -26.61 -7.45
C ARG A 300 14.68 -26.62 -5.96
N TYR A 301 14.46 -25.47 -5.33
CA TYR A 301 14.62 -25.30 -3.89
C TYR A 301 13.41 -24.66 -3.21
N LEU A 302 13.39 -24.76 -1.88
CA LEU A 302 12.41 -24.16 -0.99
C LEU A 302 13.12 -23.58 0.25
N THR A 303 12.53 -22.58 0.89
CA THR A 303 13.03 -22.01 2.15
C THR A 303 12.01 -22.12 3.27
N LEU A 304 12.48 -22.41 4.48
CA LEU A 304 11.68 -22.53 5.70
C LEU A 304 12.29 -21.63 6.80
N GLY A 305 11.56 -20.61 7.26
CA GLY A 305 12.05 -19.67 8.28
C GLY A 305 12.90 -18.49 7.78
N PHE A 306 12.95 -18.26 6.46
CA PHE A 306 13.67 -17.15 5.82
C PHE A 306 12.92 -15.82 5.88
N GLY A 307 11.58 -15.85 5.94
CA GLY A 307 10.75 -14.65 5.94
C GLY A 307 11.10 -13.73 4.76
N ASN A 308 11.40 -12.47 5.05
CA ASN A 308 11.72 -11.45 4.04
C ASN A 308 13.07 -11.67 3.32
N ALA A 309 13.86 -12.68 3.71
CA ALA A 309 15.11 -13.04 3.01
C ALA A 309 14.87 -13.91 1.77
N LEU A 310 13.69 -14.53 1.64
CA LEU A 310 13.30 -15.35 0.48
C LEU A 310 13.48 -14.61 -0.86
N PRO A 311 12.94 -13.39 -1.06
CA PRO A 311 13.09 -12.70 -2.35
C PRO A 311 14.55 -12.35 -2.67
N LYS A 312 15.39 -12.08 -1.67
CA LYS A 312 16.83 -11.86 -1.89
C LYS A 312 17.49 -13.12 -2.44
N LEU A 313 17.23 -14.29 -1.84
CA LEU A 313 17.75 -15.56 -2.33
C LEU A 313 17.26 -15.86 -3.76
N SER A 314 15.96 -15.67 -4.02
CA SER A 314 15.35 -15.89 -5.35
C SER A 314 15.93 -14.98 -6.44
N THR A 315 16.36 -13.76 -6.09
CA THR A 315 16.95 -12.82 -7.04
C THR A 315 18.36 -13.22 -7.47
N TYR A 316 19.16 -13.81 -6.57
CA TYR A 316 20.58 -14.09 -6.80
C TYR A 316 20.90 -15.57 -7.09
N ALA A 317 19.96 -16.49 -6.89
CA ALA A 317 20.11 -17.90 -7.22
C ALA A 317 19.74 -18.18 -8.68
N ASN A 318 20.53 -19.03 -9.35
CA ASN A 318 20.26 -19.55 -10.69
C ASN A 318 19.20 -20.68 -10.65
N ALA A 319 19.12 -21.40 -9.54
CA ALA A 319 18.11 -22.42 -9.30
C ALA A 319 16.72 -21.77 -9.16
N ASN A 320 15.69 -22.40 -9.73
CA ASN A 320 14.31 -21.93 -9.56
C ASN A 320 13.70 -22.40 -8.23
N SER A 321 12.81 -21.62 -7.63
CA SER A 321 12.05 -22.04 -6.46
C SER A 321 10.66 -22.58 -6.82
N VAL A 322 10.10 -23.43 -5.95
CA VAL A 322 8.66 -23.80 -5.97
C VAL A 322 7.80 -22.83 -5.15
N ASP A 323 8.41 -21.83 -4.54
CA ASP A 323 7.76 -20.79 -3.72
C ASP A 323 8.05 -19.40 -4.30
N GLY A 324 7.33 -18.38 -3.84
CA GLY A 324 7.52 -17.01 -4.25
C GLY A 324 6.67 -16.01 -3.46
N GLU A 325 7.10 -14.75 -3.49
CA GLU A 325 6.45 -13.63 -2.79
C GLU A 325 5.10 -13.23 -3.39
N TYR A 326 4.88 -13.46 -4.69
CA TYR A 326 3.64 -13.05 -5.34
C TYR A 326 2.54 -14.10 -5.22
N ASN A 327 1.83 -14.07 -4.09
CA ASN A 327 0.78 -15.05 -3.75
C ASN A 327 -0.29 -15.22 -4.85
N SER A 328 -0.74 -14.12 -5.45
CA SER A 328 -1.85 -14.14 -6.43
C SER A 328 -1.50 -14.77 -7.78
N ALA A 329 -0.22 -14.92 -8.13
CA ALA A 329 0.21 -15.53 -9.39
C ALA A 329 0.57 -17.01 -9.27
N ARG A 330 0.22 -17.65 -8.14
CA ARG A 330 0.53 -19.05 -7.90
C ARG A 330 -0.40 -19.95 -8.70
N LEU A 331 0.20 -20.94 -9.35
CA LEU A 331 -0.50 -21.93 -10.18
C LEU A 331 -0.39 -23.35 -9.62
N LEU A 332 0.49 -23.59 -8.64
CA LEU A 332 0.70 -24.92 -8.08
C LEU A 332 -0.47 -25.32 -7.17
N PRO A 333 -1.13 -26.48 -7.40
CA PRO A 333 -2.26 -26.93 -6.59
C PRO A 333 -1.96 -26.99 -5.09
N GLU A 334 -0.72 -27.34 -4.73
CA GLU A 334 -0.27 -27.41 -3.34
C GLU A 334 -0.31 -26.05 -2.64
N MET A 335 -0.33 -24.94 -3.38
CA MET A 335 -0.41 -23.58 -2.85
C MET A 335 -1.78 -22.94 -3.07
N THR A 336 -2.52 -23.32 -4.13
CA THR A 336 -3.82 -22.71 -4.46
C THR A 336 -4.98 -23.32 -3.66
N GLN A 337 -4.91 -24.61 -3.33
CA GLN A 337 -5.99 -25.32 -2.61
C GLN A 337 -6.04 -25.00 -1.10
N TYR A 338 -5.03 -24.32 -0.57
CA TYR A 338 -4.90 -24.02 0.85
C TYR A 338 -4.73 -22.51 1.06
N GLY A 339 -5.38 -21.97 2.10
CA GLY A 339 -5.23 -20.57 2.51
C GLY A 339 -3.88 -20.30 3.19
N SER A 340 -2.80 -20.40 2.44
CA SER A 340 -1.43 -20.16 2.92
C SER A 340 -0.66 -19.22 2.01
N ALA A 341 0.20 -18.37 2.61
CA ALA A 341 1.16 -17.57 1.87
C ALA A 341 2.42 -18.39 1.58
N GLN A 342 3.61 -17.79 1.69
CA GLN A 342 4.89 -18.45 1.44
C GLN A 342 5.11 -19.61 2.41
N PHE A 343 5.68 -20.71 1.92
CA PHE A 343 6.00 -21.88 2.75
C PHE A 343 6.99 -21.55 3.86
N THR A 344 7.85 -20.55 3.63
CA THR A 344 8.75 -20.05 4.66
C THR A 344 8.03 -19.66 5.96
N SER A 345 6.75 -19.29 5.85
CA SER A 345 5.90 -18.82 6.94
C SER A 345 4.72 -19.76 7.20
N ALA A 346 4.74 -20.99 6.67
CA ALA A 346 3.64 -21.94 6.71
C ALA A 346 3.05 -22.13 8.11
N LYS A 347 3.89 -22.20 9.15
CA LYS A 347 3.45 -22.38 10.55
C LYS A 347 2.53 -21.28 11.06
N PHE A 348 2.66 -20.06 10.54
CA PHE A 348 1.84 -18.91 10.95
C PHE A 348 0.43 -18.93 10.34
N PHE A 349 0.19 -19.80 9.35
CA PHE A 349 -1.13 -20.04 8.76
C PHE A 349 -1.82 -21.30 9.34
N GLY A 350 -1.31 -21.81 10.46
CA GLY A 350 -1.89 -22.94 11.17
C GLY A 350 -2.02 -24.19 10.30
N ARG A 351 -3.16 -24.88 10.42
CA ARG A 351 -3.42 -26.14 9.70
C ARG A 351 -3.33 -25.99 8.19
N ALA A 352 -3.87 -24.91 7.61
CA ALA A 352 -3.87 -24.71 6.17
C ALA A 352 -2.45 -24.58 5.61
N GLY A 353 -1.59 -23.81 6.28
CA GLY A 353 -0.20 -23.67 5.87
C GLY A 353 0.61 -24.95 6.01
N MET A 354 0.44 -25.67 7.12
CA MET A 354 1.17 -26.93 7.32
C MET A 354 0.72 -28.04 6.37
N GLU A 355 -0.57 -28.10 6.02
CA GLU A 355 -1.06 -29.05 5.01
C GLU A 355 -0.60 -28.71 3.59
N SER A 356 -0.54 -27.41 3.25
CA SER A 356 0.07 -26.94 2.01
C SER A 356 1.54 -27.38 1.91
N LEU A 357 2.32 -27.16 2.97
CA LEU A 357 3.72 -27.59 3.03
C LEU A 357 3.84 -29.12 2.91
N ARG A 358 3.01 -29.87 3.65
CA ARG A 358 2.97 -31.34 3.58
C ARG A 358 2.68 -31.83 2.17
N ALA A 359 1.72 -31.21 1.47
CA ALA A 359 1.38 -31.54 0.09
C ALA A 359 2.57 -31.29 -0.85
N MET A 360 3.26 -30.16 -0.71
CA MET A 360 4.47 -29.86 -1.48
C MET A 360 5.59 -30.89 -1.24
N LEU A 361 5.86 -31.24 0.02
CA LEU A 361 6.88 -32.24 0.36
C LEU A 361 6.54 -33.62 -0.23
N LYS A 362 5.26 -34.00 -0.22
CA LYS A 362 4.77 -35.25 -0.83
C LYS A 362 4.98 -35.28 -2.35
N HIS A 363 4.79 -34.15 -3.02
CA HIS A 363 4.94 -34.02 -4.47
C HIS A 363 6.30 -33.46 -4.92
N ALA A 364 7.29 -33.38 -4.02
CA ALA A 364 8.60 -32.79 -4.31
C ALA A 364 9.25 -33.30 -5.59
N ASN A 365 9.19 -34.61 -5.84
CA ASN A 365 9.81 -35.24 -7.02
C ASN A 365 9.15 -34.79 -8.33
N ARG A 366 7.84 -34.49 -8.32
CA ARG A 366 7.12 -33.96 -9.50
C ARG A 366 7.72 -32.64 -9.96
N TYR A 367 8.18 -31.84 -9.00
CA TYR A 367 8.73 -30.52 -9.23
C TYR A 367 10.26 -30.49 -9.27
N GLY A 368 10.94 -31.64 -9.16
CA GLY A 368 12.40 -31.67 -9.00
C GLY A 368 12.89 -30.83 -7.81
N LEU A 369 12.06 -30.71 -6.77
CA LEU A 369 12.42 -30.04 -5.51
C LEU A 369 13.41 -30.95 -4.77
N LYS A 370 14.67 -30.52 -4.73
CA LYS A 370 15.76 -31.30 -4.13
C LYS A 370 16.33 -30.68 -2.87
N TYR A 371 16.31 -29.36 -2.75
CA TYR A 371 16.96 -28.65 -1.64
C TYR A 371 15.95 -27.85 -0.82
N ILE A 372 16.06 -27.94 0.50
CA ILE A 372 15.29 -27.12 1.43
C ILE A 372 16.26 -26.45 2.38
N PHE A 373 16.25 -25.12 2.39
CA PHE A 373 17.01 -24.33 3.35
C PHE A 373 16.13 -24.03 4.56
N VAL A 374 16.60 -24.42 5.74
CA VAL A 374 15.86 -24.29 6.99
C VAL A 374 16.63 -23.39 7.94
N HIS A 375 16.01 -22.26 8.30
CA HIS A 375 16.49 -21.38 9.35
C HIS A 375 15.68 -21.52 10.65
N ASP A 376 14.46 -22.05 10.56
CA ASP A 376 13.58 -22.24 11.70
C ASP A 376 13.46 -23.73 12.06
N PRO A 377 14.07 -24.18 13.17
CA PRO A 377 14.10 -25.59 13.55
C PRO A 377 12.72 -26.20 13.78
N TYR A 378 11.66 -25.38 13.91
CA TYR A 378 10.27 -25.85 13.97
C TYR A 378 9.92 -26.82 12.84
N TYR A 379 10.52 -26.66 11.66
CA TYR A 379 10.24 -27.49 10.49
C TYR A 379 11.08 -28.78 10.43
N ASN A 380 12.12 -28.95 11.25
CA ASN A 380 12.99 -30.13 11.20
C ASN A 380 12.23 -31.46 11.35
N PRO A 381 11.27 -31.60 12.29
CA PRO A 381 10.55 -32.86 12.44
C PRO A 381 9.79 -33.28 11.18
N ILE A 382 9.10 -32.36 10.50
CA ILE A 382 8.31 -32.71 9.30
C ILE A 382 9.22 -33.14 8.14
N LEU A 383 10.42 -32.55 8.03
CA LEU A 383 11.40 -32.95 7.01
C LEU A 383 11.96 -34.34 7.29
N ALA A 384 12.37 -34.60 8.53
CA ALA A 384 12.88 -35.90 8.95
C ALA A 384 11.84 -37.02 8.71
N PHE A 385 10.59 -36.82 9.11
CA PHE A 385 9.51 -37.78 8.86
C PHE A 385 9.14 -37.92 7.38
N ALA A 386 9.35 -36.89 6.57
CA ALA A 386 9.14 -36.93 5.13
C ALA A 386 10.35 -37.53 4.36
N GLY A 387 11.39 -38.01 5.05
CA GLY A 387 12.52 -38.70 4.45
C GLY A 387 13.62 -37.78 3.90
N TRP A 388 13.63 -36.50 4.27
CA TRP A 388 14.70 -35.57 3.91
C TRP A 388 15.92 -35.78 4.81
N ARG A 389 17.11 -35.50 4.29
CA ARG A 389 18.38 -35.63 5.03
C ARG A 389 19.12 -34.32 5.04
N GLU A 390 19.61 -33.91 6.21
CA GLU A 390 20.53 -32.77 6.32
C GLU A 390 21.87 -33.12 5.66
N ILE A 391 22.40 -32.21 4.85
CA ILE A 391 23.64 -32.41 4.08
C ILE A 391 24.71 -31.36 4.39
N GLU A 392 24.32 -30.11 4.64
CA GLU A 392 25.24 -29.00 4.90
C GLU A 392 24.62 -28.02 5.89
N VAL A 393 25.47 -27.28 6.59
CA VAL A 393 25.08 -26.25 7.56
C VAL A 393 25.92 -25.00 7.32
N TYR A 394 25.27 -23.84 7.31
CA TYR A 394 25.88 -22.54 7.04
C TYR A 394 25.59 -21.52 8.14
N ASP A 395 26.23 -20.35 7.99
CA ASP A 395 25.99 -19.16 8.82
C ASP A 395 26.12 -19.45 10.33
N GLY A 396 27.20 -20.15 10.70
CA GLY A 396 27.48 -20.49 12.09
C GLY A 396 26.49 -21.47 12.73
N GLY A 397 25.73 -22.23 11.94
CA GLY A 397 24.73 -23.17 12.46
C GLY A 397 23.29 -22.69 12.33
N LEU A 398 23.04 -21.57 11.66
CA LEU A 398 21.70 -20.98 11.55
C LEU A 398 20.92 -21.47 10.34
N ILE A 399 21.59 -21.85 9.25
CA ILE A 399 20.93 -22.31 8.02
C ILE A 399 21.32 -23.76 7.77
N HIS A 400 20.34 -24.66 7.84
CA HIS A 400 20.50 -26.09 7.58
C HIS A 400 19.99 -26.42 6.18
N VAL A 401 20.78 -27.13 5.38
CA VAL A 401 20.39 -27.59 4.05
C VAL A 401 19.95 -29.04 4.13
N TRP A 402 18.69 -29.27 3.77
CA TRP A 402 18.09 -30.58 3.67
C TRP A 402 17.97 -30.97 2.19
N SER A 403 18.31 -32.22 1.89
CA SER A 403 18.27 -32.78 0.55
C SER A 403 17.41 -34.03 0.48
N LYS A 404 16.82 -34.25 -0.70
CA LYS A 404 16.13 -35.47 -1.07
C LYS A 404 16.93 -36.24 -2.12
N GLU A 405 17.24 -37.50 -1.84
CA GLU A 405 18.17 -38.30 -2.65
C GLU A 405 17.60 -38.69 -4.02
N ASP A 406 16.31 -39.05 -4.05
CA ASP A 406 15.57 -39.55 -5.21
C ASP A 406 14.93 -38.45 -6.08
N ALA A 407 15.19 -37.17 -5.79
CA ALA A 407 14.62 -36.06 -6.56
C ALA A 407 15.25 -36.00 -7.97
N PRO A 408 14.45 -36.10 -9.06
CA PRO A 408 14.96 -35.95 -10.42
C PRO A 408 15.28 -34.48 -10.72
N PRO A 409 16.13 -34.19 -11.73
CA PRO A 409 16.33 -32.83 -12.21
C PRO A 409 15.01 -32.14 -12.55
N ALA A 410 14.92 -30.86 -12.23
CA ALA A 410 13.78 -30.02 -12.51
C ALA A 410 13.51 -29.98 -14.01
N ARG A 411 12.28 -30.30 -14.39
CA ARG A 411 11.80 -30.14 -15.76
C ARG A 411 11.06 -28.82 -15.88
N ARG A 412 11.10 -28.24 -17.08
CA ARG A 412 10.21 -27.12 -17.43
C ARG A 412 8.77 -27.58 -17.24
N ILE A 413 8.01 -26.79 -16.50
CA ILE A 413 6.58 -26.98 -16.35
C ILE A 413 5.97 -25.99 -17.31
N GLU A 414 5.34 -26.49 -18.38
CA GLU A 414 4.60 -25.63 -19.29
C GLU A 414 3.47 -24.96 -18.51
N SER A 415 3.34 -23.65 -18.69
CA SER A 415 2.30 -22.83 -18.07
C SER A 415 1.53 -22.17 -19.20
N ASP A 416 0.21 -22.36 -19.15
CA ASP A 416 -0.77 -21.65 -19.97
C ASP A 416 -0.77 -20.14 -19.70
N ALA A 417 -0.35 -19.73 -18.50
CA ALA A 417 -0.23 -18.33 -18.08
C ALA A 417 1.01 -17.58 -18.62
N MET A 418 1.73 -18.12 -19.60
CA MET A 418 2.85 -17.41 -20.24
C MET A 418 2.33 -16.29 -21.16
N PRO A 419 2.66 -15.02 -20.90
CA PRO A 419 2.16 -13.90 -21.71
C PRO A 419 2.79 -13.90 -23.10
N ALA A 420 2.05 -13.40 -24.09
CA ALA A 420 2.58 -13.23 -25.44
C ALA A 420 3.72 -12.19 -25.46
N PRO A 421 4.69 -12.27 -26.40
CA PRO A 421 5.83 -11.34 -26.43
C PRO A 421 5.45 -9.85 -26.47
N TRP A 422 4.36 -9.51 -27.16
CA TRP A 422 3.86 -8.13 -27.24
C TRP A 422 3.32 -7.62 -25.90
N GLU A 423 2.73 -8.50 -25.07
CA GLU A 423 2.27 -8.15 -23.73
C GLU A 423 3.45 -7.78 -22.84
N GLY A 424 4.56 -8.54 -22.95
CA GLY A 424 5.82 -8.22 -22.27
C GLY A 424 6.42 -6.88 -22.71
N LEU A 425 6.38 -6.57 -24.01
CA LEU A 425 6.81 -5.25 -24.52
C LEU A 425 5.96 -4.12 -23.97
N LEU A 426 4.63 -4.24 -23.98
CA LEU A 426 3.74 -3.23 -23.41
C LEU A 426 3.96 -3.04 -21.91
N TRP A 427 4.15 -4.14 -21.17
CA TRP A 427 4.42 -4.12 -19.74
C TRP A 427 5.73 -3.40 -19.39
N GLY A 428 6.76 -3.54 -20.23
CA GLY A 428 8.04 -2.85 -20.06
C GLY A 428 8.02 -1.38 -20.51
N ILE A 429 7.23 -1.04 -21.53
CA ILE A 429 7.25 0.29 -22.16
C ILE A 429 6.23 1.26 -21.54
N LEU A 430 4.97 0.85 -21.39
CA LEU A 430 3.88 1.79 -21.04
C LEU A 430 4.06 2.42 -19.66
N PRO A 431 4.39 1.68 -18.58
CA PRO A 431 4.70 2.27 -17.27
C PRO A 431 5.81 3.33 -17.30
N MET A 432 6.88 3.03 -18.03
CA MET A 432 8.05 3.92 -18.13
C MET A 432 7.71 5.16 -18.98
N ALA A 433 7.02 4.97 -20.10
CA ALA A 433 6.55 6.06 -20.94
C ALA A 433 5.59 7.01 -20.20
N ALA A 434 4.66 6.47 -19.40
CA ALA A 434 3.77 7.29 -18.57
C ALA A 434 4.54 8.14 -17.56
N SER A 435 5.59 7.58 -16.97
CA SER A 435 6.47 8.27 -16.02
C SER A 435 7.24 9.42 -16.70
N VAL A 436 7.89 9.13 -17.82
CA VAL A 436 8.62 10.14 -18.62
C VAL A 436 7.68 11.24 -19.10
N LEU A 437 6.51 10.88 -19.64
CA LEU A 437 5.51 11.85 -20.08
C LEU A 437 5.06 12.76 -18.94
N THR A 438 4.81 12.21 -17.75
CA THR A 438 4.42 13.00 -16.57
C THR A 438 5.49 14.01 -16.21
N ILE A 439 6.77 13.59 -16.18
CA ILE A 439 7.90 14.49 -15.92
C ILE A 439 7.96 15.62 -16.95
N LEU A 440 7.85 15.29 -18.24
CA LEU A 440 7.85 16.28 -19.32
C LEU A 440 6.68 17.26 -19.21
N LEU A 441 5.46 16.79 -18.94
CA LEU A 441 4.29 17.66 -18.76
C LEU A 441 4.46 18.60 -17.56
N VAL A 442 5.03 18.12 -16.45
CA VAL A 442 5.27 18.93 -15.26
C VAL A 442 6.31 20.02 -15.53
N LEU A 443 7.42 19.69 -16.21
CA LEU A 443 8.50 20.63 -16.48
C LEU A 443 8.18 21.63 -17.59
N LEU A 444 7.55 21.19 -18.68
CA LEU A 444 7.33 22.00 -19.88
C LEU A 444 6.05 22.85 -19.82
N ILE A 445 5.07 22.47 -19.00
CA ILE A 445 3.80 23.20 -18.88
C ILE A 445 3.71 23.81 -17.47
N PRO A 446 4.13 25.06 -17.27
CA PRO A 446 4.20 25.64 -15.93
C PRO A 446 2.81 25.82 -15.29
N ASP A 447 2.74 25.55 -14.00
CA ASP A 447 1.56 25.80 -13.20
C ASP A 447 1.39 27.30 -12.99
N ARG A 448 0.34 27.88 -13.59
CA ARG A 448 -0.02 29.27 -13.27
C ARG A 448 -0.67 29.27 -11.89
N VAL A 449 0.12 29.53 -10.86
CA VAL A 449 -0.33 29.68 -9.48
C VAL A 449 -1.33 30.84 -9.44
N ARG A 450 -2.61 30.54 -9.21
CA ARG A 450 -3.55 31.55 -8.73
C ARG A 450 -3.64 31.35 -7.22
N ALA A 451 -3.43 32.41 -6.45
CA ALA A 451 -3.76 32.41 -5.04
C ALA A 451 -5.27 32.11 -4.92
N LEU A 452 -5.62 30.91 -4.48
CA LEU A 452 -6.98 30.60 -4.07
C LEU A 452 -7.15 31.25 -2.69
N GLU A 453 -7.83 32.40 -2.65
CA GLU A 453 -8.02 33.24 -1.44
C GLU A 453 -8.98 32.64 -0.40
N LEU A 454 -9.69 31.56 -0.72
CA LEU A 454 -10.81 31.04 0.10
C LEU A 454 -10.43 29.90 1.04
N VAL A 455 -9.16 29.81 1.43
CA VAL A 455 -8.66 28.63 2.14
C VAL A 455 -8.56 28.91 3.64
N PRO A 456 -9.18 28.06 4.50
CA PRO A 456 -9.11 28.19 5.95
C PRO A 456 -7.66 28.36 6.42
N SER A 457 -7.45 29.40 7.21
CA SER A 457 -6.25 29.60 8.03
C SER A 457 -6.66 29.59 9.49
N SER A 458 -5.74 29.26 10.40
CA SER A 458 -5.95 29.47 11.85
C SER A 458 -6.38 30.92 12.16
N THR A 459 -5.97 31.86 11.31
CA THR A 459 -6.34 33.28 11.33
C THR A 459 -7.64 33.55 10.59
N ALA A 460 -8.79 33.07 11.09
CA ALA A 460 -10.05 33.74 10.78
C ALA A 460 -10.14 34.99 11.67
N PRO A 461 -10.31 36.21 11.12
CA PRO A 461 -10.37 37.40 11.96
C PRO A 461 -11.64 37.33 12.81
N ALA A 462 -11.45 37.33 14.13
CA ALA A 462 -12.51 37.75 15.04
C ALA A 462 -12.91 39.18 14.64
N GLY A 463 -14.10 39.32 14.06
CA GLY A 463 -14.82 40.59 13.87
C GLY A 463 -14.02 41.74 13.28
N VAL A 464 -13.97 41.85 11.94
CA VAL A 464 -13.86 43.18 11.31
C VAL A 464 -14.92 43.28 10.23
N THR A 465 -15.98 44.01 10.54
CA THR A 465 -16.93 44.55 9.57
C THR A 465 -16.15 45.46 8.61
N VAL A 466 -15.98 45.01 7.37
CA VAL A 466 -15.37 45.84 6.32
C VAL A 466 -16.41 46.88 5.90
N TYR A 467 -16.30 48.09 6.44
CA TYR A 467 -16.97 49.26 5.90
C TYR A 467 -16.16 49.81 4.73
N ALA A 468 -16.83 49.90 3.58
CA ALA A 468 -16.50 50.71 2.41
C ALA A 468 -15.20 50.43 1.62
N ARG A 469 -15.40 50.28 0.30
CA ARG A 469 -14.37 50.45 -0.73
C ARG A 469 -13.90 51.90 -0.75
N GLU A 470 -12.60 52.13 -0.86
CA GLU A 470 -12.10 53.34 -1.49
C GLU A 470 -11.60 53.03 -2.89
N ALA A 471 -12.19 53.73 -3.85
CA ALA A 471 -11.69 53.84 -5.20
C ALA A 471 -10.53 54.83 -5.22
N ARG A 472 -9.40 54.44 -5.81
CA ARG A 472 -8.53 55.30 -6.63
C ARG A 472 -7.69 54.42 -7.55
#